data_AF-A0A931B2H8-F1
#
_entry.id   AF-A0A931B2H8-F1
#
_cell.length_a   1.000
_cell.length_b   1.000
_cell.length_c   1.000
_cell.angle_alpha   90.00
_cell.angle_beta   90.00
_cell.angle_gamma   90.00
#
_symmetry.space_group_name_H-M   'P 1'
#
loop_
_entity.id
_entity.type
_entity.pdbx_description
1 polymer ?
#
loop_
_entity_poly.entity_id
_entity_poly.type
_entity_poly.pdbx_seq_one_letter_code
_entity_poly.pdbx_strand_id
1 'polypeptide(L)'
;MNRLTRALTTAVVGAAAVAIVTASGGTASAQVGAPQFTQGASGFNVYCAQLAIYEDFQGTTPQPDGDFGPVTLGDVKAFQYKNHLQQDGVVGPLTGSQMWQMISWDIQNPASGGNFMTPWGVPVSHCYMVLPTTS
;
A
#
# COMPACT_ATOMS: atom_id res chain seq x y z
N MET A 1 30.32 1.29 -67.81
CA MET A 1 30.01 0.10 -66.97
C MET A 1 30.44 0.50 -65.57
N ASN A 2 29.62 0.82 -64.56
CA ASN A 2 28.32 0.31 -64.06
C ASN A 2 27.39 1.51 -63.79
N ARG A 3 26.17 1.62 -64.32
CA ARG A 3 24.93 0.87 -64.05
C ARG A 3 24.39 1.00 -62.61
N LEU A 4 23.42 1.93 -62.50
CA LEU A 4 22.15 1.86 -61.75
C LEU A 4 22.29 2.10 -60.22
N THR A 5 21.43 2.84 -59.51
CA THR A 5 20.02 3.19 -59.73
C THR A 5 19.63 4.38 -58.82
N ARG A 6 18.63 5.16 -59.24
CA ARG A 6 18.02 6.31 -58.55
C ARG A 6 17.02 5.87 -57.46
N ALA A 7 16.89 6.66 -56.38
CA ALA A 7 15.64 6.98 -55.65
C ALA A 7 15.97 8.06 -54.59
N LEU A 8 15.77 9.36 -54.83
CA LEU A 8 14.55 10.17 -54.66
C LEU A 8 13.97 10.20 -53.23
N THR A 9 13.95 11.43 -52.67
CA THR A 9 12.95 12.01 -51.75
C THR A 9 12.85 11.38 -50.36
N THR A 10 12.96 12.08 -49.23
CA THR A 10 12.33 13.36 -48.83
C THR A 10 13.14 14.01 -47.69
N ALA A 11 13.19 15.34 -47.69
CA ALA A 11 13.51 16.14 -46.50
C ALA A 11 12.35 16.04 -45.48
N VAL A 12 12.66 16.14 -44.18
CA VAL A 12 12.22 17.22 -43.27
C VAL A 12 12.91 17.01 -41.90
N VAL A 13 13.40 18.13 -41.36
CA VAL A 13 14.04 18.33 -40.05
C VAL A 13 13.08 17.95 -38.90
N GLY A 14 13.57 17.26 -37.87
CA GLY A 14 12.81 17.06 -36.64
C GLY A 14 13.64 16.46 -35.51
N ALA A 15 13.76 17.18 -34.40
CA ALA A 15 14.57 16.87 -33.24
C ALA A 15 14.38 15.43 -32.73
N ALA A 16 15.49 14.72 -32.48
CA ALA A 16 15.44 13.57 -31.58
C ALA A 16 15.16 14.12 -30.17
N ALA A 17 13.94 13.88 -29.70
CA ALA A 17 13.46 14.34 -28.41
C ALA A 17 14.41 13.90 -27.29
N VAL A 18 14.98 14.86 -26.57
CA VAL A 18 15.42 14.63 -25.20
C VAL A 18 14.14 14.30 -24.44
N ALA A 19 13.88 13.02 -24.21
CA ALA A 19 12.94 12.63 -23.17
C ALA A 19 13.59 13.06 -21.85
N ILE A 20 13.32 14.29 -21.44
CA ILE A 20 13.50 14.70 -20.06
C ILE A 20 12.55 13.76 -19.32
N VAL A 21 13.10 12.72 -18.73
CA VAL A 21 12.45 12.05 -17.62
C VAL A 21 12.42 13.12 -16.54
N THR A 22 11.43 14.02 -16.59
CA THR A 22 10.86 14.56 -15.38
C THR A 22 10.25 13.34 -14.72
N ALA A 23 11.09 12.55 -14.05
CA ALA A 23 10.64 11.97 -12.81
C ALA A 23 10.17 13.20 -12.05
N SER A 24 8.86 13.42 -12.03
CA SER A 24 8.24 13.91 -10.83
C SER A 24 8.67 12.91 -9.77
N GLY A 25 9.86 13.15 -9.22
CA GLY A 25 10.25 12.64 -7.94
C GLY A 25 9.19 13.22 -7.03
N GLY A 26 8.09 12.47 -6.88
CA GLY A 26 7.31 12.53 -5.68
C GLY A 26 8.35 12.40 -4.61
N THR A 27 8.65 13.50 -3.93
CA THR A 27 9.47 13.47 -2.75
C THR A 27 8.75 12.48 -1.86
N ALA A 28 9.28 11.26 -1.77
CA ALA A 28 8.91 10.34 -0.73
C ALA A 28 9.30 11.05 0.54
N SER A 29 8.37 11.81 1.11
CA SER A 29 8.42 12.22 2.49
C SER A 29 8.17 10.96 3.29
N ALA A 30 9.17 10.08 3.34
CA ALA A 30 9.33 9.20 4.49
C ALA A 30 9.51 10.16 5.66
N GLN A 31 8.40 10.48 6.33
CA GLN A 31 8.39 11.40 7.45
C GLN A 31 9.31 10.78 8.52
N VAL A 32 10.51 11.36 8.66
CA VAL A 32 11.52 10.95 9.63
C VAL A 32 10.90 11.14 11.02
N GLY A 33 10.35 10.06 11.58
CA GLY A 33 9.70 10.06 12.90
C GLY A 33 8.31 9.43 12.98
N ALA A 34 7.67 9.06 11.86
CA ALA A 34 6.45 8.28 11.92
C ALA A 34 6.76 6.79 12.15
N PRO A 35 6.15 6.10 13.14
CA PRO A 35 6.21 4.64 13.20
C PRO A 35 5.71 4.11 11.86
N GLN A 36 6.45 3.20 11.27
CA GLN A 36 6.06 2.54 10.03
C GLN A 36 6.67 1.15 10.05
N PHE A 37 5.96 0.19 9.48
CA PHE A 37 6.46 -1.17 9.40
C PHE A 37 6.26 -1.73 8.00
N THR A 38 7.20 -2.60 7.61
CA THR A 38 7.36 -3.15 6.26
C THR A 38 7.50 -4.67 6.33
N GLN A 39 7.63 -5.31 5.17
CA GLN A 39 7.93 -6.73 5.08
C GLN A 39 9.07 -7.15 6.02
N GLY A 40 8.87 -8.26 6.73
CA GLY A 40 9.77 -8.77 7.77
C GLY A 40 9.37 -8.35 9.19
N ALA A 41 8.43 -7.44 9.36
CA ALA A 41 7.81 -7.17 10.65
C ALA A 41 6.90 -8.33 11.08
N SER A 42 6.71 -8.50 12.38
CA SER A 42 5.73 -9.45 12.93
C SER A 42 5.17 -8.96 14.26
N GLY A 43 4.03 -9.53 14.65
CA GLY A 43 3.35 -9.24 15.91
C GLY A 43 2.01 -8.53 15.73
N PHE A 44 1.51 -7.99 16.84
CA PHE A 44 0.15 -7.44 16.93
C PHE A 44 -0.10 -6.27 15.97
N ASN A 45 0.92 -5.45 15.69
CA ASN A 45 0.83 -4.35 14.70
C ASN A 45 0.54 -4.88 13.29
N VAL A 46 1.21 -5.97 12.89
CA VAL A 46 1.01 -6.59 11.58
C VAL A 46 -0.35 -7.27 11.52
N TYR A 47 -0.76 -7.93 12.60
CA TYR A 47 -2.10 -8.51 12.69
C TYR A 47 -3.18 -7.45 12.50
N CYS A 48 -3.05 -6.28 13.14
CA CYS A 48 -3.99 -5.17 12.93
C CYS A 48 -4.01 -4.68 11.47
N ALA A 49 -2.86 -4.60 10.80
CA ALA A 49 -2.83 -4.22 9.38
C ALA A 49 -3.52 -5.28 8.50
N GLN A 50 -3.22 -6.57 8.71
CA GLN A 50 -3.84 -7.67 7.99
C GLN A 50 -5.35 -7.75 8.25
N LEU A 51 -5.80 -7.48 9.47
CA LEU A 51 -7.22 -7.43 9.82
C LEU A 51 -7.92 -6.33 9.04
N ALA A 52 -7.38 -5.11 9.01
CA ALA A 52 -7.98 -4.03 8.23
C ALA A 52 -8.07 -4.38 6.74
N ILE A 53 -7.08 -5.07 6.20
CA ILE A 53 -7.10 -5.54 4.81
C ILE A 53 -8.16 -6.63 4.63
N TYR A 54 -8.22 -7.60 5.54
CA TYR A 54 -9.21 -8.66 5.53
C TYR A 54 -10.64 -8.11 5.51
N GLU A 55 -10.94 -7.13 6.37
CA GLU A 55 -12.24 -6.46 6.41
C GLU A 55 -12.51 -5.66 5.13
N ASP A 56 -11.55 -4.85 4.67
CA ASP A 56 -11.70 -4.05 3.45
C ASP A 56 -12.01 -4.95 2.23
N PHE A 57 -11.36 -6.11 2.14
CA PHE A 57 -11.54 -7.09 1.07
C PHE A 57 -12.63 -8.14 1.37
N GLN A 58 -13.49 -7.93 2.37
CA GLN A 58 -14.62 -8.82 2.69
C GLN A 58 -14.20 -10.29 2.89
N GLY A 59 -13.06 -10.50 3.52
CA GLY A 59 -12.51 -11.81 3.86
C GLY A 59 -11.94 -12.63 2.70
N THR A 60 -11.64 -11.99 1.56
CA THR A 60 -11.04 -12.66 0.40
C THR A 60 -9.52 -12.78 0.48
N THR A 61 -8.89 -12.12 1.44
CA THR A 61 -7.44 -12.24 1.73
C THR A 61 -7.17 -13.33 2.77
N PRO A 62 -5.91 -13.76 2.95
CA PRO A 62 -5.56 -14.69 4.01
C PRO A 62 -5.98 -14.19 5.40
N GLN A 63 -6.20 -15.14 6.30
CA GLN A 63 -6.50 -14.83 7.71
C GLN A 63 -5.31 -14.09 8.35
N PRO A 64 -5.57 -13.09 9.20
CA PRO A 64 -4.51 -12.40 9.93
C PRO A 64 -3.72 -13.36 10.82
N ASP A 65 -2.41 -13.45 10.59
CA ASP A 65 -1.46 -14.30 11.31
C ASP A 65 -0.42 -13.50 12.10
N GLY A 66 -0.31 -12.20 11.83
CA GLY A 66 0.66 -11.32 12.45
C GLY A 66 2.04 -11.34 11.80
N ASP A 67 2.22 -11.97 10.63
CA ASP A 67 3.51 -12.07 9.94
C ASP A 67 3.52 -11.29 8.63
N PHE A 68 4.43 -10.32 8.51
CA PHE A 68 4.50 -9.47 7.32
C PHE A 68 5.37 -10.14 6.25
N GLY A 69 4.81 -11.16 5.61
CA GLY A 69 5.42 -11.87 4.49
C GLY A 69 5.21 -11.18 3.13
N PRO A 70 5.70 -11.81 2.05
CA PRO A 70 5.49 -11.33 0.68
C PRO A 70 4.01 -11.22 0.28
N VAL A 71 3.17 -12.11 0.83
CA VAL A 71 1.71 -12.09 0.59
C VAL A 71 1.10 -10.83 1.19
N THR A 72 1.38 -10.56 2.48
CA THR A 72 0.96 -9.33 3.15
C THR A 72 1.46 -8.07 2.45
N LEU A 73 2.66 -8.09 1.87
CA LEU A 73 3.15 -6.97 1.05
C LEU A 73 2.27 -6.73 -0.19
N GLY A 74 1.87 -7.79 -0.88
CA GLY A 74 0.92 -7.70 -2.00
C GLY A 74 -0.42 -7.13 -1.55
N ASP A 75 -0.94 -7.62 -0.43
CA ASP A 75 -2.21 -7.22 0.14
C ASP A 75 -2.21 -5.75 0.62
N VAL A 76 -1.12 -5.28 1.23
CA VAL A 76 -0.94 -3.86 1.61
C VAL A 76 -0.96 -2.98 0.36
N LYS A 77 -0.27 -3.37 -0.71
CA LYS A 77 -0.28 -2.59 -1.96
C LYS A 77 -1.66 -2.57 -2.62
N ALA A 78 -2.38 -3.70 -2.56
CA ALA A 78 -3.75 -3.78 -3.06
C ALA A 78 -4.70 -2.89 -2.26
N PHE A 79 -4.58 -2.90 -0.92
CA PHE A 79 -5.32 -2.01 -0.03
C PHE A 79 -5.03 -0.54 -0.31
N GLN A 80 -3.74 -0.19 -0.44
CA GLN A 80 -3.31 1.16 -0.78
C GLN A 80 -3.89 1.61 -2.12
N TYR A 81 -3.85 0.76 -3.15
CA TYR A 81 -4.45 1.06 -4.45
C TYR A 81 -5.95 1.32 -4.34
N LYS A 82 -6.69 0.43 -3.69
CA LYS A 82 -8.15 0.52 -3.53
C LYS A 82 -8.58 1.76 -2.75
N ASN A 83 -7.79 2.15 -1.76
CA ASN A 83 -8.05 3.33 -0.92
C ASN A 83 -7.38 4.62 -1.43
N HIS A 84 -6.90 4.64 -2.68
CA HIS A 84 -6.26 5.81 -3.31
C HIS A 84 -5.04 6.36 -2.55
N LEU A 85 -4.29 5.47 -1.91
CA LEU A 85 -3.03 5.77 -1.23
C LEU A 85 -1.84 5.44 -2.14
N GLN A 86 -0.65 5.90 -1.74
CA GLN A 86 0.59 5.52 -2.39
C GLN A 86 0.85 4.01 -2.22
N GLN A 87 1.11 3.30 -3.32
CA GLN A 87 1.32 1.83 -3.35
C GLN A 87 2.76 1.44 -3.03
N ASP A 88 3.34 2.01 -1.98
CA ASP A 88 4.72 1.74 -1.58
C ASP A 88 4.88 0.42 -0.80
N GLY A 89 3.77 -0.19 -0.36
CA GLY A 89 3.79 -1.40 0.48
C GLY A 89 4.22 -1.14 1.93
N VAL A 90 4.25 0.13 2.34
CA VAL A 90 4.64 0.56 3.69
C VAL A 90 3.39 0.94 4.47
N VAL A 91 3.25 0.39 5.68
CA VAL A 91 2.19 0.83 6.59
C VAL A 91 2.71 2.06 7.35
N GLY A 92 2.50 3.25 6.77
CA GLY A 92 2.81 4.54 7.39
C GLY A 92 1.54 5.26 7.90
N PRO A 93 1.66 6.51 8.41
CA PRO A 93 0.56 7.25 9.06
C PRO A 93 -0.75 7.31 8.28
N LEU A 94 -0.68 7.59 6.97
CA LEU A 94 -1.86 7.69 6.13
C LEU A 94 -2.53 6.31 5.94
N THR A 95 -1.71 5.29 5.68
CA THR A 95 -2.18 3.91 5.52
C THR A 95 -2.77 3.38 6.82
N GLY A 96 -2.09 3.57 7.95
CA GLY A 96 -2.58 3.11 9.25
C GLY A 96 -3.82 3.88 9.72
N SER A 97 -3.95 5.19 9.44
CA SER A 97 -5.21 5.93 9.65
C SER A 97 -6.37 5.33 8.86
N GLN A 98 -6.14 4.97 7.60
CA GLN A 98 -7.17 4.34 6.77
C GLN A 98 -7.52 2.94 7.29
N MET A 99 -6.53 2.15 7.69
CA MET A 99 -6.74 0.83 8.30
C MET A 99 -7.54 0.93 9.61
N TRP A 100 -7.22 1.92 10.45
CA TRP A 100 -7.96 2.14 11.69
C TRP A 100 -9.42 2.51 11.42
N GLN A 101 -9.71 3.33 10.41
CA GLN A 101 -11.10 3.64 10.04
C GLN A 101 -11.90 2.38 9.72
N MET A 102 -11.31 1.44 8.95
CA MET A 102 -11.95 0.16 8.62
C MET A 102 -12.24 -0.67 9.88
N ILE A 103 -11.26 -0.83 10.75
CA ILE A 103 -11.43 -1.60 12.00
C ILE A 103 -12.41 -0.90 12.97
N SER A 104 -12.35 0.42 13.07
CA SER A 104 -13.16 1.18 14.02
C SER A 104 -14.65 1.15 13.69
N TRP A 105 -15.00 1.05 12.40
CA TRP A 105 -16.37 0.83 11.97
C TRP A 105 -16.89 -0.51 12.48
N ASP A 106 -16.07 -1.55 12.39
CA ASP A 106 -16.39 -2.90 12.83
C ASP A 106 -16.63 -2.99 14.34
N ILE A 107 -15.73 -2.38 15.13
CA ILE A 107 -15.81 -2.36 16.59
C ILE A 107 -17.14 -1.78 17.09
N GLN A 108 -17.66 -0.77 16.39
CA GLN A 108 -18.92 -0.10 16.77
C GLN A 108 -20.17 -0.83 16.25
N ASN A 109 -20.01 -1.76 15.30
CA ASN A 109 -21.11 -2.47 14.67
C ASN A 109 -21.30 -3.86 15.33
N PRO A 110 -22.35 -4.07 16.15
CA PRO A 110 -22.54 -5.32 16.89
C PRO A 110 -22.81 -6.54 16.00
N ALA A 111 -23.19 -6.35 14.74
CA ALA A 111 -23.40 -7.44 13.80
C ALA A 111 -22.09 -8.07 13.28
N SER A 112 -20.95 -7.40 13.46
CA SER A 112 -19.64 -7.89 13.02
C SER A 112 -18.91 -8.77 14.04
N GLY A 113 -19.42 -8.84 15.27
CA GLY A 113 -18.72 -9.45 16.40
C GLY A 113 -18.10 -8.44 17.37
N GLY A 114 -18.07 -7.15 17.01
CA GLY A 114 -17.66 -6.05 17.89
C GLY A 114 -16.18 -6.13 18.27
N ASN A 115 -15.82 -5.63 19.47
CA ASN A 115 -14.44 -5.65 19.96
C ASN A 115 -13.98 -7.06 20.38
N PHE A 116 -13.74 -7.95 19.42
CA PHE A 116 -13.32 -9.32 19.67
C PHE A 116 -11.87 -9.41 20.17
N MET A 117 -11.56 -10.52 20.86
CA MET A 117 -10.19 -10.80 21.31
C MET A 117 -9.35 -11.41 20.19
N THR A 118 -8.15 -10.89 20.02
CA THR A 118 -7.14 -11.46 19.13
C THR A 118 -6.45 -12.69 19.76
N PRO A 119 -5.66 -13.46 18.98
CA PRO A 119 -4.93 -14.62 19.51
C PRO A 119 -3.99 -14.33 20.69
N TRP A 120 -3.56 -13.07 20.88
CA TRP A 120 -2.72 -12.65 22.02
C TRP A 120 -3.51 -12.24 23.27
N GLY A 121 -4.83 -12.44 23.28
CA GLY A 121 -5.68 -12.04 24.42
C GLY A 121 -5.84 -10.52 24.56
N VAL A 122 -5.49 -9.76 23.52
CA VAL A 122 -5.70 -8.31 23.45
C VAL A 122 -6.87 -8.00 22.51
N PRO A 123 -7.79 -7.09 22.88
CA PRO A 123 -8.91 -6.74 22.01
C PRO A 123 -8.45 -5.93 20.79
N VAL A 124 -9.14 -6.08 19.66
CA VAL A 124 -8.86 -5.33 18.41
C VAL A 124 -8.99 -3.82 18.57
N SER A 125 -9.71 -3.34 19.59
CA SER A 125 -9.70 -1.94 19.97
C SER A 125 -8.29 -1.43 20.27
N HIS A 126 -7.32 -2.25 20.63
CA HIS A 126 -5.94 -1.77 20.84
C HIS A 126 -5.16 -1.53 19.54
N CYS A 127 -5.74 -1.82 18.37
CA CYS A 127 -5.09 -1.53 17.10
C CYS A 127 -4.77 -0.03 16.93
N TYR A 128 -5.53 0.89 17.54
CA TYR A 128 -5.21 2.33 17.50
C TYR A 128 -3.85 2.66 18.13
N MET A 129 -3.33 1.83 19.04
CA MET A 129 -2.04 2.07 19.71
C MET A 129 -0.84 1.66 18.87
N VAL A 130 -1.04 0.74 17.92
CA VAL A 130 0.05 0.08 17.18
C VAL A 130 0.04 0.39 15.69
N LEU A 131 -1.12 0.79 15.14
CA LEU A 131 -1.19 1.32 13.79
C LEU A 131 -0.63 2.74 13.79
N PRO A 132 0.25 3.07 12.83
CA PRO A 132 0.70 4.43 12.67
C PRO A 132 -0.44 5.24 12.07
N THR A 133 -1.03 6.11 12.88
CA THR A 133 -2.09 7.01 12.46
C THR A 133 -1.55 8.44 12.42
N THR A 134 -2.12 9.24 11.54
CA THR A 134 -2.02 10.71 11.62
C THR A 134 -2.85 11.16 12.81
N SER A 135 -2.20 11.74 13.82
CA SER A 135 -2.87 12.35 14.98
C SER A 135 -3.79 13.50 14.57
#